data_AF-A0A3M1CS02-F1
#
_entry.id   AF-A0A3M1CS02-F1
#
_cell.length_a   1.000
_cell.length_b   1.000
_cell.length_c   1.000
_cell.angle_alpha   90.00
_cell.angle_beta   90.00
_cell.angle_gamma   90.00
#
_symmetry.space_group_name_H-M   'P 1'
#
loop_
_entity.id
_entity.type
_entity.pdbx_description
1 polymer ?
#
loop_
_entity_poly.entity_id
_entity_poly.type
_entity_poly.pdbx_seq_one_letter_code
_entity_poly.pdbx_strand_id
1 'polypeptide(L)'
;MHLPDYNFLPGPLWLITLLQLVTLTLHFVAMNFLFGGLVVILWGKFTDRWQHPVVQQQVKLLPTLMAATITLGVAPLLFLQVVFPKQVYAASIISGWFWLAVVPVIIVTYYLLYAAAFAGPENKRRGTYLFLAFLGMLYVAFMFSSVMSLAEQPELMMRTYAAHQSGCVVNPNIGSYIIRWLHMLFGAVTVGGFFIGLIGRDNEQAFSVGKGFYLWGMAAAAIMGMVYLFTLGDILLPLMRTPAIWALTIGIVLSAASLHFYFKKRFCVAGTMLGISMLAMVFTRHTVRLLHLTGQFNPAEVTVKAQWGPFVMFLICFVIMLGVMVYMIRVFFRERQNATA
;
A
#
# COMPACT_ATOMS: atom_id res chain seq x y z
N MET A 1 28.79 -32.70 8.97
CA MET A 1 27.52 -32.50 8.23
C MET A 1 27.42 -31.03 7.89
N HIS A 2 27.58 -30.63 6.63
CA HIS A 2 27.21 -29.27 6.22
C HIS A 2 25.67 -29.23 6.16
N LEU A 3 25.05 -28.56 7.12
CA LEU A 3 23.63 -28.21 7.00
C LEU A 3 23.46 -27.39 5.71
N PRO A 4 22.36 -27.56 4.95
CA PRO A 4 22.12 -26.75 3.78
C PRO A 4 22.15 -25.27 4.16
N ASP A 5 22.96 -24.48 3.47
CA ASP A 5 22.99 -23.03 3.69
C ASP A 5 21.76 -22.41 3.04
N TYR A 6 20.83 -21.96 3.87
CA TYR A 6 19.58 -21.32 3.47
C TYR A 6 19.72 -19.79 3.31
N ASN A 7 20.90 -19.20 3.56
CA ASN A 7 21.14 -17.76 3.39
C ASN A 7 21.67 -17.45 1.99
N PHE A 8 20.83 -17.64 0.98
CA PHE A 8 21.14 -17.24 -0.38
C PHE A 8 20.00 -16.47 -1.03
N LEU A 9 20.32 -15.64 -2.03
CA LEU A 9 19.35 -15.02 -2.90
C LEU A 9 19.08 -15.92 -4.12
N PRO A 10 17.80 -16.20 -4.45
CA PRO A 10 17.42 -17.05 -5.59
C PRO A 10 17.61 -16.36 -6.95
N GLY A 11 18.11 -15.12 -6.97
CA GLY A 11 18.40 -14.37 -8.18
C GLY A 11 19.22 -13.12 -7.88
N PRO A 12 19.65 -12.37 -8.91
CA PRO A 12 20.41 -11.13 -8.73
C PRO A 12 19.65 -10.11 -7.88
N LEU A 13 20.34 -9.49 -6.91
CA LEU A 13 19.71 -8.53 -5.98
C LEU A 13 19.00 -7.38 -6.70
N TRP A 14 19.61 -6.81 -7.74
CA TRP A 14 19.02 -5.70 -8.50
C TRP A 14 17.65 -6.06 -9.09
N LEU A 15 17.48 -7.31 -9.55
CA LEU A 15 16.25 -7.79 -10.16
C LEU A 15 15.16 -7.99 -9.11
N ILE A 16 15.51 -8.60 -7.98
CA ILE A 16 14.60 -8.80 -6.85
C ILE A 16 14.14 -7.45 -6.32
N THR A 17 15.07 -6.50 -6.11
CA THR A 17 14.76 -5.14 -5.66
C THR A 17 13.88 -4.41 -6.68
N LEU A 18 14.18 -4.47 -7.98
CA LEU A 18 13.34 -3.84 -9.01
C LEU A 18 11.91 -4.38 -8.97
N LEU A 19 11.75 -5.71 -8.97
CA LEU A 19 10.44 -6.35 -8.90
C LEU A 19 9.71 -5.97 -7.62
N GLN A 20 10.40 -5.96 -6.48
CA GLN A 20 9.83 -5.53 -5.20
C GLN A 20 9.31 -4.09 -5.25
N LEU A 21 10.08 -3.15 -5.79
CA LEU A 21 9.68 -1.74 -5.88
C LEU A 21 8.46 -1.57 -6.79
N VAL A 22 8.46 -2.23 -7.94
CA VAL A 22 7.35 -2.17 -8.91
C VAL A 22 6.09 -2.80 -8.33
N THR A 23 6.15 -4.03 -7.81
CA THR A 23 4.96 -4.71 -7.28
C THR A 23 4.43 -4.04 -6.01
N LEU A 24 5.30 -3.47 -5.16
CA LEU A 24 4.88 -2.70 -4.00
C LEU A 24 4.18 -1.39 -4.41
N THR A 25 4.67 -0.74 -5.46
CA THR A 25 4.02 0.46 -6.01
C THR A 25 2.64 0.10 -6.55
N LEU A 26 2.51 -0.98 -7.34
CA LEU A 26 1.22 -1.44 -7.86
C LEU A 26 0.25 -1.81 -6.72
N HIS A 27 0.73 -2.52 -5.69
CA HIS A 27 -0.05 -2.81 -4.50
C HIS A 27 -0.54 -1.54 -3.81
N PHE A 28 0.31 -0.53 -3.63
CA PHE A 28 -0.10 0.75 -3.05
C PHE A 28 -1.09 1.50 -3.92
N VAL A 29 -1.07 1.39 -5.26
CA VAL A 29 -2.11 2.00 -6.11
C VAL A 29 -3.47 1.38 -5.75
N ALA A 30 -3.55 0.05 -5.74
CA ALA A 30 -4.79 -0.67 -5.45
C ALA A 30 -5.26 -0.45 -4.00
N MET A 31 -4.33 -0.56 -3.03
CA MET A 31 -4.61 -0.39 -1.61
C MET A 31 -5.09 1.03 -1.30
N ASN A 32 -4.40 2.04 -1.85
CA ASN A 32 -4.76 3.44 -1.62
C ASN A 32 -6.11 3.79 -2.28
N PHE A 33 -6.42 3.21 -3.44
CA PHE A 33 -7.74 3.35 -4.04
C PHE A 33 -8.82 2.70 -3.18
N LEU A 34 -8.60 1.48 -2.69
CA LEU A 34 -9.54 0.77 -1.81
C LEU A 34 -9.78 1.54 -0.50
N PHE A 35 -8.71 1.79 0.26
CA PHE A 35 -8.78 2.41 1.58
C PHE A 35 -9.24 3.87 1.47
N GLY A 36 -8.61 4.64 0.59
CA GLY A 36 -8.95 6.04 0.39
C GLY A 36 -10.38 6.21 -0.13
N GLY A 37 -10.80 5.38 -1.09
CA GLY A 37 -12.17 5.38 -1.60
C GLY A 37 -13.19 5.07 -0.50
N LEU A 38 -12.88 4.12 0.39
CA LEU A 38 -13.70 3.80 1.55
C LEU A 38 -13.83 5.00 2.51
N VAL A 39 -12.73 5.69 2.79
CA VAL A 39 -12.73 6.93 3.60
C VAL A 39 -13.59 8.01 2.95
N VAL A 40 -13.41 8.25 1.64
CA VAL A 40 -14.19 9.28 0.93
C VAL A 40 -15.68 8.97 0.95
N ILE A 41 -16.10 7.71 0.81
CA ILE A 41 -17.53 7.34 0.91
C ILE A 41 -18.08 7.56 2.33
N LEU A 42 -17.32 7.14 3.35
CA LEU A 42 -17.78 7.20 4.75
C LEU A 42 -17.86 8.64 5.28
N TRP A 43 -16.92 9.49 4.91
CA TRP A 43 -16.81 10.87 5.42
C TRP A 43 -17.15 11.96 4.40
N GLY A 44 -17.33 11.61 3.13
CA GLY A 44 -17.74 12.56 2.08
C GLY A 44 -19.17 13.07 2.27
N LYS A 45 -19.36 14.35 1.92
CA LYS A 45 -20.67 15.01 1.92
C LYS A 45 -21.37 14.74 0.60
N PHE A 46 -22.16 13.68 0.56
CA PHE A 46 -23.00 13.31 -0.58
C PHE A 46 -24.48 13.49 -0.21
N THR A 47 -25.26 14.11 -1.09
CA THR A 47 -26.71 14.16 -0.98
C THR A 47 -27.24 12.75 -1.18
N ASP A 48 -28.15 12.30 -0.31
CA ASP A 48 -28.66 10.92 -0.30
C ASP A 48 -27.55 9.88 -0.47
N ARG A 49 -26.49 9.98 0.36
CA ARG A 49 -25.21 9.25 0.23
C ARG A 49 -25.31 7.84 -0.35
N TRP A 50 -26.18 6.99 0.19
CA TRP A 50 -26.28 5.58 -0.21
C TRP A 50 -27.04 5.37 -1.53
N GLN A 51 -27.81 6.36 -1.96
CA GLN A 51 -28.50 6.44 -3.24
C GLN A 51 -27.68 7.16 -4.32
N HIS A 52 -26.69 7.98 -3.93
CA HIS A 52 -25.85 8.72 -4.86
C HIS A 52 -25.14 7.77 -5.85
N PRO A 53 -25.23 8.00 -7.18
CA PRO A 53 -24.80 7.04 -8.21
C PRO A 53 -23.30 6.72 -8.13
N VAL A 54 -22.46 7.71 -7.87
CA VAL A 54 -21.01 7.53 -7.71
C VAL A 54 -20.67 6.69 -6.47
N VAL A 55 -21.42 6.87 -5.37
CA VAL A 55 -21.21 6.08 -4.15
C VAL A 55 -21.62 4.64 -4.39
N GLN A 56 -22.76 4.40 -5.04
CA GLN A 56 -23.18 3.04 -5.40
C GLN A 56 -22.17 2.35 -6.33
N GLN A 57 -21.68 3.06 -7.35
CA GLN A 57 -20.65 2.55 -8.24
C GLN A 57 -19.38 2.19 -7.48
N GLN A 58 -18.90 3.08 -6.61
CA GLN A 58 -17.69 2.83 -5.83
C GLN A 58 -17.88 1.65 -4.86
N VAL A 59 -19.00 1.58 -4.13
CA VAL A 59 -19.29 0.48 -3.19
C VAL A 59 -19.32 -0.87 -3.91
N LYS A 60 -19.87 -0.94 -5.13
CA LYS A 60 -19.83 -2.15 -5.97
C LYS A 60 -18.42 -2.52 -6.44
N LEU A 61 -17.51 -1.55 -6.55
CA LEU A 61 -16.11 -1.78 -6.93
C LEU A 61 -15.23 -2.24 -5.77
N LEU A 62 -15.58 -1.95 -4.51
CA LEU A 62 -14.74 -2.25 -3.34
C LEU A 62 -14.31 -3.73 -3.24
N PRO A 63 -15.19 -4.75 -3.47
CA PRO A 63 -14.75 -6.14 -3.45
C PRO A 63 -13.69 -6.46 -4.52
N THR A 64 -13.85 -5.94 -5.73
CA THR A 64 -12.87 -6.10 -6.80
C THR A 64 -11.54 -5.42 -6.46
N LEU A 65 -11.59 -4.23 -5.85
CA LEU A 65 -10.40 -3.53 -5.38
C LEU A 65 -9.69 -4.27 -4.25
N MET A 66 -10.43 -4.93 -3.36
CA MET A 66 -9.89 -5.82 -2.33
C MET A 66 -9.17 -7.01 -2.93
N ALA A 67 -9.78 -7.69 -3.90
CA ALA A 67 -9.14 -8.78 -4.63
C ALA A 67 -7.81 -8.34 -5.27
N ALA A 68 -7.83 -7.24 -6.03
CA ALA A 68 -6.63 -6.67 -6.63
C ALA A 68 -5.57 -6.29 -5.59
N THR A 69 -5.97 -5.70 -4.47
CA THR A 69 -5.07 -5.31 -3.37
C THR A 69 -4.37 -6.53 -2.76
N ILE A 70 -5.12 -7.60 -2.47
CA ILE A 70 -4.59 -8.85 -1.90
C ILE A 70 -3.61 -9.50 -2.90
N THR A 71 -4.03 -9.70 -4.15
CA THR A 71 -3.19 -10.33 -5.18
C THR A 71 -1.89 -9.57 -5.41
N LEU A 72 -1.97 -8.24 -5.56
CA LEU A 72 -0.78 -7.40 -5.74
C LEU A 72 0.08 -7.31 -4.48
N GLY A 73 -0.48 -7.58 -3.29
CA GLY A 73 0.23 -7.54 -2.02
C GLY A 73 1.12 -8.75 -1.74
N VAL A 74 0.81 -9.91 -2.34
CA VAL A 74 1.59 -11.14 -2.14
C VAL A 74 3.03 -10.98 -2.66
N ALA A 75 3.20 -10.55 -3.90
CA ALA A 75 4.51 -10.43 -4.54
C ALA A 75 5.51 -9.52 -3.78
N PRO A 76 5.19 -8.25 -3.42
CA PRO A 76 6.12 -7.40 -2.70
C PRO A 76 6.47 -7.92 -1.31
N LEU A 77 5.55 -8.63 -0.64
CA LEU A 77 5.83 -9.25 0.65
C LEU A 77 6.82 -10.41 0.50
N LEU A 78 6.65 -11.26 -0.51
CA LEU A 78 7.56 -12.38 -0.78
C LEU A 78 8.96 -11.88 -1.16
N PHE A 79 9.08 -10.89 -2.05
CA PHE A 79 10.40 -10.33 -2.38
C PHE A 79 11.06 -9.69 -1.17
N LEU A 80 10.30 -9.02 -0.31
CA LEU A 80 10.83 -8.48 0.94
C LEU A 80 11.37 -9.59 1.86
N GLN A 81 10.61 -10.69 2.02
CA GLN A 81 11.00 -11.82 2.86
C GLN A 81 12.21 -12.59 2.31
N VAL A 82 12.39 -12.62 0.98
CA VAL A 82 13.57 -13.21 0.36
C VAL A 82 14.83 -12.37 0.65
N VAL A 83 14.72 -11.04 0.61
CA VAL A 83 15.88 -10.15 0.82
C VAL A 83 16.19 -9.95 2.30
N PHE A 84 15.16 -9.88 3.16
CA PHE A 84 15.28 -9.59 4.59
C PHE A 84 14.60 -10.68 5.45
N PRO A 85 14.96 -11.97 5.29
CA PRO A 85 14.25 -13.06 5.96
C PRO A 85 14.34 -12.94 7.47
N LYS A 86 15.55 -12.78 8.02
CA LYS A 86 15.76 -12.72 9.47
C LYS A 86 14.99 -11.57 10.10
N GLN A 87 15.05 -10.39 9.49
CA GLN A 87 14.41 -9.17 10.00
C GLN A 87 12.89 -9.30 10.00
N VAL A 88 12.29 -9.72 8.87
CA VAL A 88 10.84 -9.77 8.72
C VAL A 88 10.25 -10.92 9.53
N TYR A 89 10.82 -12.11 9.48
CA TYR A 89 10.29 -13.25 10.24
C TYR A 89 10.42 -13.05 11.74
N ALA A 90 11.58 -12.61 12.24
CA ALA A 90 11.74 -12.38 13.68
C ALA A 90 10.84 -11.25 14.20
N ALA A 91 10.69 -10.14 13.46
CA ALA A 91 9.73 -9.10 13.82
C ALA A 91 8.28 -9.62 13.83
N SER A 92 7.92 -10.49 12.88
CA SER A 92 6.59 -11.10 12.81
C SER A 92 6.33 -12.05 13.97
N ILE A 93 7.35 -12.78 14.44
CA ILE A 93 7.25 -13.71 15.59
C ILE A 93 6.94 -12.95 16.89
N ILE A 94 7.57 -11.79 17.11
CA ILE A 94 7.31 -10.95 18.31
C ILE A 94 5.83 -10.52 18.38
N SER A 95 5.27 -10.16 17.23
CA SER A 95 3.84 -9.83 17.09
C SER A 95 3.00 -11.00 16.60
N GLY A 96 3.43 -12.25 16.84
CA GLY A 96 2.92 -13.47 16.20
C GLY A 96 1.39 -13.58 16.13
N TRP A 97 0.67 -13.44 17.24
CA TRP A 97 -0.78 -13.58 17.26
C TRP A 97 -1.49 -12.48 16.47
N PHE A 98 -1.01 -11.24 16.59
CA PHE A 98 -1.56 -10.11 15.84
C PHE A 98 -1.19 -10.19 14.36
N TRP A 99 0.00 -10.69 14.03
CA TRP A 99 0.40 -10.91 12.65
C TRP A 99 -0.44 -12.00 11.99
N LEU A 100 -0.68 -13.12 12.68
CA LEU A 100 -1.55 -14.19 12.19
C LEU A 100 -3.00 -13.71 12.03
N ALA A 101 -3.49 -12.86 12.94
CA ALA A 101 -4.84 -12.31 12.88
C ALA A 101 -5.09 -11.40 11.66
N VAL A 102 -4.06 -10.93 10.95
CA VAL A 102 -4.21 -10.22 9.67
C VAL A 102 -5.03 -11.03 8.67
N VAL A 103 -4.82 -12.35 8.58
CA VAL A 103 -5.53 -13.22 7.63
C VAL A 103 -7.04 -13.28 7.91
N PRO A 104 -7.53 -13.68 9.10
CA PRO A 104 -8.96 -13.69 9.39
C PRO A 104 -9.56 -12.28 9.34
N VAL A 105 -8.84 -11.23 9.73
CA VAL A 105 -9.34 -9.84 9.62
C VAL A 105 -9.55 -9.44 8.15
N ILE A 106 -8.63 -9.78 7.25
CA ILE A 106 -8.80 -9.54 5.81
C ILE A 106 -10.01 -10.31 5.27
N ILE A 107 -10.19 -11.58 5.68
CA ILE A 107 -11.35 -12.40 5.29
C ILE A 107 -12.66 -11.73 5.71
N VAL A 108 -12.79 -11.36 7.00
CA VAL A 108 -13.99 -10.68 7.52
C VAL A 108 -14.20 -9.35 6.81
N THR A 109 -13.15 -8.54 6.63
CA THR A 109 -13.21 -7.28 5.90
C THR A 109 -13.75 -7.48 4.50
N TYR A 110 -13.28 -8.51 3.79
CA TYR A 110 -13.71 -8.79 2.43
C TYR A 110 -15.20 -9.17 2.37
N TYR A 111 -15.67 -10.02 3.29
CA TYR A 111 -17.09 -10.35 3.40
C TYR A 111 -17.96 -9.13 3.74
N LEU A 112 -17.48 -8.21 4.59
CA LEU A 112 -18.18 -6.97 4.89
C LEU A 112 -18.30 -6.06 3.66
N LEU A 113 -17.25 -5.99 2.83
CA LEU A 113 -17.31 -5.26 1.56
C LEU A 113 -18.33 -5.88 0.60
N TYR A 114 -18.39 -7.21 0.51
CA TYR A 114 -19.43 -7.90 -0.26
C TYR A 114 -20.83 -7.65 0.28
N ALA A 115 -21.02 -7.72 1.60
CA ALA A 115 -22.29 -7.43 2.25
C ALA A 115 -22.76 -5.99 1.94
N ALA A 116 -21.84 -5.01 1.92
CA ALA A 116 -22.15 -3.64 1.53
C ALA A 116 -22.47 -3.50 0.03
N ALA A 117 -21.74 -4.20 -0.83
CA ALA A 117 -21.90 -4.17 -2.29
C ALA A 117 -23.21 -4.79 -2.76
N PHE A 118 -23.60 -5.93 -2.19
CA PHE A 118 -24.85 -6.63 -2.52
C PHE A 118 -26.05 -6.20 -1.69
N ALA A 119 -25.85 -5.40 -0.64
CA ALA A 119 -26.95 -4.79 0.08
C ALA A 119 -27.82 -3.94 -0.86
N GLY A 120 -29.14 -4.11 -0.78
CA GLY A 120 -30.09 -3.26 -1.49
C GLY A 120 -29.97 -1.77 -1.10
N PRO A 121 -30.48 -0.85 -1.92
CA PRO A 121 -30.35 0.60 -1.69
C PRO A 121 -30.88 1.07 -0.34
N GLU A 122 -31.89 0.39 0.19
CA GLU A 122 -32.58 0.73 1.44
C GLU A 122 -31.95 0.09 2.70
N ASN A 123 -30.90 -0.72 2.55
CA ASN A 123 -30.31 -1.41 3.67
C ASN A 123 -29.57 -0.42 4.60
N LYS A 124 -30.22 -0.11 5.73
CA LYS A 124 -29.70 0.79 6.77
C LYS A 124 -28.35 0.36 7.36
N ARG A 125 -27.97 -0.93 7.24
CA ARG A 125 -26.71 -1.48 7.76
C ARG A 125 -25.52 -1.30 6.81
N ARG A 126 -25.72 -0.82 5.57
CA ARG A 126 -24.63 -0.63 4.59
C ARG A 126 -23.49 0.22 5.16
N GLY A 127 -23.81 1.31 5.84
CA GLY A 127 -22.81 2.17 6.49
C GLY A 127 -22.00 1.44 7.58
N THR A 128 -22.66 0.60 8.37
CA THR A 128 -22.02 -0.21 9.41
C THR A 128 -21.05 -1.22 8.82
N TYR A 129 -21.43 -1.93 7.74
CA TYR A 129 -20.52 -2.88 7.08
C TYR A 129 -19.27 -2.20 6.55
N LEU A 130 -19.42 -1.04 5.90
CA LEU A 130 -18.30 -0.26 5.39
C LEU A 130 -17.40 0.28 6.51
N PHE A 131 -18.00 0.73 7.62
CA PHE A 131 -17.24 1.19 8.78
C PHE A 131 -16.45 0.06 9.46
N LEU A 132 -17.05 -1.11 9.63
CA LEU A 132 -16.34 -2.29 10.17
C LEU A 132 -15.23 -2.75 9.23
N ALA A 133 -15.45 -2.72 7.92
CA ALA A 133 -14.41 -2.99 6.92
C ALA A 133 -13.26 -1.98 7.04
N PHE A 134 -13.57 -0.70 7.24
CA PHE A 134 -12.58 0.35 7.47
C PHE A 134 -11.72 0.07 8.72
N LEU A 135 -12.33 -0.35 9.83
CA LEU A 135 -11.59 -0.75 11.04
C LEU A 135 -10.67 -1.94 10.79
N GLY A 136 -11.14 -2.95 10.04
CA GLY A 136 -10.32 -4.08 9.64
C GLY A 136 -9.11 -3.67 8.80
N MET A 137 -9.29 -2.76 7.86
CA MET A 137 -8.18 -2.22 7.07
C MET A 137 -7.20 -1.37 7.90
N LEU A 138 -7.70 -0.58 8.85
CA LEU A 138 -6.85 0.18 9.78
C LEU A 138 -5.99 -0.76 10.62
N TYR A 139 -6.57 -1.84 11.13
CA TYR A 139 -5.84 -2.87 11.86
C TYR A 139 -4.70 -3.46 11.02
N VAL A 140 -4.99 -3.87 9.78
CA VAL A 140 -3.98 -4.40 8.86
C VAL A 140 -2.87 -3.37 8.60
N ALA A 141 -3.22 -2.13 8.28
CA ALA A 141 -2.26 -1.06 8.01
C ALA A 141 -1.36 -0.77 9.23
N PHE A 142 -1.94 -0.76 10.43
CA PHE A 142 -1.22 -0.58 11.69
C PHE A 142 -0.27 -1.74 11.97
N MET A 143 -0.74 -2.98 11.85
CA MET A 143 0.07 -4.18 12.07
C MET A 143 1.26 -4.25 11.11
N PHE A 144 1.05 -3.99 9.81
CA PHE A 144 2.15 -3.91 8.85
C PHE A 144 3.13 -2.80 9.20
N SER A 145 2.67 -1.63 9.62
CA SER A 145 3.56 -0.51 9.97
C SER A 145 4.40 -0.80 11.21
N SER A 146 3.80 -1.41 12.23
CA SER A 146 4.45 -1.84 13.46
C SER A 146 5.53 -2.89 13.18
N VAL A 147 5.16 -3.99 12.51
CA VAL A 147 6.07 -5.12 12.23
C VAL A 147 7.20 -4.70 11.31
N MET A 148 6.91 -3.93 10.25
CA MET A 148 7.95 -3.46 9.33
C MET A 148 8.89 -2.45 9.99
N SER A 149 8.42 -1.67 10.97
CA SER A 149 9.30 -0.80 11.76
C SER A 149 10.20 -1.60 12.70
N LEU A 150 9.66 -2.64 13.33
CA LEU A 150 10.44 -3.52 14.20
C LEU A 150 11.50 -4.30 13.41
N ALA A 151 11.17 -4.71 12.18
CA ALA A 151 12.12 -5.34 11.24
C ALA A 151 13.30 -4.43 10.88
N GLU A 152 13.15 -3.12 11.00
CA GLU A 152 14.20 -2.12 10.76
C GLU A 152 15.03 -1.82 12.02
N GLN A 153 14.71 -2.44 13.18
CA GLN A 153 15.40 -2.22 14.47
C GLN A 153 15.83 -3.54 15.14
N PRO A 154 16.88 -4.23 14.66
CA PRO A 154 17.35 -5.51 15.18
C PRO A 154 17.63 -5.54 16.69
N GLU A 155 18.21 -4.48 17.26
CA GLU A 155 18.46 -4.41 18.71
C GLU A 155 17.17 -4.38 19.53
N LEU A 156 16.20 -3.56 19.11
CA LEU A 156 14.89 -3.49 19.76
C LEU A 156 14.17 -4.82 19.65
N MET A 157 14.23 -5.45 18.48
CA MET A 157 13.67 -6.78 18.23
C MET A 157 14.26 -7.81 19.20
N MET A 158 15.59 -7.87 19.33
CA MET A 158 16.28 -8.78 20.24
C MET A 158 15.89 -8.57 21.70
N ARG A 159 15.89 -7.31 22.17
CA ARG A 159 15.52 -6.97 23.56
C ARG A 159 14.05 -7.29 23.85
N THR A 160 13.15 -6.98 22.91
CA THR A 160 11.71 -7.20 23.06
C THR A 160 11.41 -8.70 23.13
N TYR A 161 12.01 -9.50 22.26
CA TYR A 161 11.84 -10.95 22.27
C TYR A 161 12.42 -11.59 23.54
N ALA A 162 13.60 -11.16 23.99
CA ALA A 162 14.20 -11.68 25.22
C ALA A 162 13.35 -11.38 26.47
N ALA A 163 12.65 -10.24 26.50
CA ALA A 163 11.77 -9.87 27.60
C ALA A 163 10.42 -10.62 27.55
N HIS A 164 9.83 -10.79 26.37
CA HIS A 164 8.50 -11.36 26.20
C HIS A 164 8.40 -12.24 24.94
N GLN A 165 8.24 -13.54 25.14
CA GLN A 165 8.17 -14.54 24.06
C GLN A 165 6.74 -14.97 23.70
N SER A 166 5.73 -14.25 24.18
CA SER A 166 4.31 -14.64 24.05
C SER A 166 3.73 -14.51 22.63
N GLY A 167 4.38 -13.73 21.75
CA GLY A 167 3.81 -13.36 20.45
C GLY A 167 2.69 -12.32 20.52
N CYS A 168 2.41 -11.77 21.71
CA CYS A 168 1.36 -10.77 21.97
C CYS A 168 1.95 -9.35 22.12
N VAL A 169 3.11 -9.08 21.52
CA VAL A 169 3.77 -7.78 21.65
C VAL A 169 3.76 -7.05 20.32
N VAL A 170 3.16 -5.86 20.30
CA VAL A 170 3.27 -4.89 19.20
C VAL A 170 4.56 -4.08 19.40
N ASN A 171 5.11 -3.49 18.34
CA ASN A 171 6.30 -2.65 18.44
C ASN A 171 6.11 -1.57 19.54
N PRO A 172 6.88 -1.62 20.65
CA PRO A 172 6.69 -0.70 21.78
C PRO A 172 7.13 0.72 21.45
N ASN A 173 7.99 0.91 20.44
CA ASN A 173 8.45 2.22 20.00
C ASN A 173 7.46 2.82 18.98
N ILE A 174 6.30 3.29 19.47
CA ILE A 174 5.25 3.91 18.65
C ILE A 174 5.78 5.09 17.82
N GLY A 175 6.69 5.88 18.40
CA GLY A 175 7.31 7.03 17.74
C GLY A 175 8.03 6.66 16.43
N SER A 176 8.56 5.45 16.32
CA SER A 176 9.28 4.98 15.12
C SER A 176 8.40 4.80 13.89
N TYR A 177 7.09 4.61 14.04
CA TYR A 177 6.21 4.28 12.91
C TYR A 177 4.91 5.07 12.85
N ILE A 178 4.49 5.77 13.90
CA ILE A 178 3.20 6.45 13.92
C ILE A 178 3.10 7.56 12.87
N ILE A 179 4.14 8.40 12.74
CA ILE A 179 4.16 9.49 11.75
C ILE A 179 4.18 8.92 10.33
N ARG A 180 4.97 7.86 10.11
CA ARG A 180 5.01 7.13 8.84
C ARG A 180 3.66 6.50 8.50
N TRP A 181 2.98 5.91 9.48
CA TRP A 181 1.66 5.33 9.31
C TRP A 181 0.62 6.41 8.94
N LEU A 182 0.63 7.55 9.63
CA LEU A 182 -0.24 8.69 9.30
C LEU A 182 0.04 9.25 7.89
N HIS A 183 1.31 9.41 7.51
CA HIS A 183 1.70 9.79 6.15
C HIS A 183 1.09 8.85 5.09
N MET A 184 1.17 7.54 5.32
CA MET A 184 0.59 6.53 4.42
C MET A 184 -0.94 6.58 4.39
N LEU A 185 -1.60 6.79 5.54
CA LEU A 185 -3.06 6.93 5.59
C LEU A 185 -3.56 8.15 4.83
N PHE A 186 -2.95 9.33 5.02
CA PHE A 186 -3.32 10.53 4.28
C PHE A 186 -2.95 10.42 2.79
N GLY A 187 -1.85 9.74 2.46
CA GLY A 187 -1.52 9.38 1.08
C GLY A 187 -2.60 8.50 0.45
N ALA A 188 -3.14 7.53 1.19
CA ALA A 188 -4.26 6.71 0.72
C ALA A 188 -5.52 7.56 0.49
N VAL A 189 -5.86 8.46 1.42
CA VAL A 189 -6.99 9.40 1.27
C VAL A 189 -6.83 10.28 0.02
N THR A 190 -5.61 10.74 -0.26
CA THR A 190 -5.28 11.50 -1.47
C THR A 190 -5.68 10.72 -2.72
N VAL A 191 -5.17 9.50 -2.87
CA VAL A 191 -5.45 8.64 -4.04
C VAL A 191 -6.94 8.25 -4.10
N GLY A 192 -7.58 8.02 -2.96
CA GLY A 192 -9.03 7.82 -2.89
C GLY A 192 -9.82 8.99 -3.45
N GLY A 193 -9.49 10.22 -3.04
CA GLY A 193 -10.07 11.44 -3.57
C GLY A 193 -9.87 11.59 -5.08
N PHE A 194 -8.67 11.26 -5.56
CA PHE A 194 -8.36 11.25 -7.00
C PHE A 194 -9.29 10.31 -7.78
N PHE A 195 -9.47 9.07 -7.33
CA PHE A 195 -10.31 8.11 -8.05
C PHE A 195 -11.80 8.42 -7.93
N ILE A 196 -12.27 8.92 -6.80
CA ILE A 196 -13.67 9.36 -6.65
C ILE A 196 -13.97 10.52 -7.59
N GLY A 197 -13.08 11.50 -7.70
CA GLY A 197 -13.27 12.58 -8.67
C GLY A 197 -13.10 12.14 -10.13
N LEU A 198 -12.28 11.12 -10.41
CA LEU A 198 -12.20 10.50 -11.74
C LEU A 198 -13.52 9.80 -12.12
N ILE A 199 -14.07 8.99 -11.22
CA ILE A 199 -15.36 8.30 -11.43
C ILE A 199 -16.50 9.31 -11.52
N GLY A 200 -16.49 10.31 -10.65
CA GLY A 200 -17.47 11.38 -10.58
C GLY A 200 -17.19 12.57 -11.48
N ARG A 201 -16.35 12.45 -12.52
CA ARG A 201 -15.90 13.61 -13.34
C ARG A 201 -17.03 14.41 -14.00
N ASP A 202 -18.15 13.73 -14.24
CA ASP A 202 -19.37 14.24 -14.87
C ASP A 202 -20.46 14.60 -13.84
N ASN A 203 -20.25 14.31 -12.55
CA ASN A 203 -21.12 14.66 -11.44
C ASN A 203 -20.43 15.72 -10.56
N GLU A 204 -20.95 16.95 -10.57
CA GLU A 204 -20.29 18.09 -9.92
C GLU A 204 -20.09 17.90 -8.41
N GLN A 205 -21.07 17.33 -7.70
CA GLN A 205 -20.95 17.06 -6.27
C GLN A 205 -19.83 16.05 -5.99
N ALA A 206 -19.82 14.92 -6.70
CA ALA A 206 -18.80 13.89 -6.50
C ALA A 206 -17.40 14.36 -6.89
N PHE A 207 -17.27 15.13 -7.97
CA PHE A 207 -15.99 15.74 -8.35
C PHE A 207 -15.51 16.72 -7.28
N SER A 208 -16.40 17.55 -6.72
CA SER A 208 -16.07 18.49 -5.65
C SER A 208 -15.61 17.78 -4.38
N VAL A 209 -16.32 16.72 -3.96
CA VAL A 209 -15.93 15.87 -2.82
C VAL A 209 -14.56 15.23 -3.08
N GLY A 210 -14.38 14.56 -4.23
CA GLY A 210 -13.11 13.94 -4.59
C GLY A 210 -11.95 14.93 -4.63
N LYS A 211 -12.18 16.12 -5.22
CA LYS A 211 -11.21 17.23 -5.25
C LYS A 211 -10.83 17.70 -3.85
N GLY A 212 -11.79 17.83 -2.93
CA GLY A 212 -11.53 18.23 -1.55
C GLY A 212 -10.63 17.22 -0.81
N PHE A 213 -10.98 15.92 -0.88
CA PHE A 213 -10.17 14.87 -0.26
C PHE A 213 -8.79 14.70 -0.91
N TYR A 214 -8.69 14.89 -2.22
CA TYR A 214 -7.41 14.86 -2.92
C TYR A 214 -6.48 15.99 -2.47
N LEU A 215 -6.98 17.23 -2.40
CA LEU A 215 -6.21 18.39 -1.94
C LEU A 215 -5.80 18.26 -0.46
N TRP A 216 -6.76 18.05 0.43
CA TRP A 216 -6.50 18.03 1.87
C TRP A 216 -5.78 16.76 2.32
N GLY A 217 -6.05 15.62 1.68
CA GLY A 217 -5.26 14.41 1.86
C GLY A 217 -3.80 14.64 1.49
N MET A 218 -3.54 15.31 0.35
CA MET A 218 -2.18 15.59 -0.09
C MET A 218 -1.44 16.54 0.86
N ALA A 219 -2.13 17.60 1.30
CA ALA A 219 -1.58 18.53 2.28
C ALA A 219 -1.23 17.83 3.60
N ALA A 220 -2.15 17.02 4.14
CA ALA A 220 -1.90 16.26 5.37
C ALA A 220 -0.77 15.24 5.19
N ALA A 221 -0.71 14.53 4.06
CA ALA A 221 0.36 13.61 3.74
C ALA A 221 1.72 14.34 3.64
N ALA A 222 1.75 15.51 3.00
CA ALA A 222 2.96 16.32 2.90
C ALA A 222 3.45 16.81 4.27
N ILE A 223 2.55 17.28 5.14
CA ILE A 223 2.89 17.68 6.52
C ILE A 223 3.45 16.49 7.29
N MET A 224 2.75 15.34 7.29
CA MET A 224 3.24 14.13 7.98
C MET A 224 4.56 13.62 7.39
N GLY A 225 4.74 13.73 6.07
CA GLY A 225 5.99 13.38 5.41
C GLY A 225 7.14 14.29 5.84
N MET A 226 6.89 15.60 5.94
CA MET A 226 7.88 16.56 6.45
C MET A 226 8.23 16.28 7.91
N VAL A 227 7.24 16.06 8.77
CA VAL A 227 7.47 15.66 10.17
C VAL A 227 8.28 14.37 10.21
N TYR A 228 7.97 13.38 9.37
CA TYR A 228 8.71 12.12 9.31
C TYR A 228 10.18 12.33 8.93
N LEU A 229 10.48 13.21 7.98
CA LEU A 229 11.87 13.54 7.63
C LEU A 229 12.65 14.10 8.82
N PHE A 230 12.03 14.94 9.66
CA PHE A 230 12.67 15.42 10.89
C PHE A 230 12.87 14.31 11.92
N THR A 231 11.98 13.31 11.97
CA THR A 231 12.15 12.15 12.86
C THR A 231 13.24 11.17 12.44
N LEU A 232 13.79 11.27 11.22
CA LEU A 232 14.86 10.37 10.75
C LEU A 232 16.19 10.61 11.48
N GLY A 233 16.37 11.77 12.14
CA GLY A 233 17.57 12.07 12.93
C GLY A 233 18.86 11.82 12.16
N ASP A 234 19.70 10.94 12.69
CA ASP A 234 21.04 10.61 12.16
C ASP A 234 21.03 9.99 10.77
N ILE A 235 19.88 9.50 10.29
CA ILE A 235 19.73 8.87 8.97
C ILE A 235 19.51 9.89 7.85
N LEU A 236 19.09 11.11 8.20
CA LEU A 236 18.81 12.14 7.21
C LEU A 236 20.05 12.51 6.39
N LEU A 237 21.20 12.71 7.05
CA LEU A 237 22.44 13.08 6.36
C LEU A 237 22.97 11.96 5.44
N PRO A 238 23.03 10.68 5.86
CA PRO A 238 23.28 9.55 4.95
C PRO A 238 22.29 9.50 3.78
N LEU A 239 21.00 9.71 4.02
CA LEU A 239 19.98 9.72 2.97
C LEU A 239 20.26 10.79 1.91
N MET A 240 20.67 11.99 2.33
CA MET A 240 21.04 13.09 1.41
C MET A 240 22.23 12.76 0.51
N ARG A 241 23.08 11.79 0.88
CA ARG A 241 24.22 11.33 0.08
C ARG A 241 23.86 10.20 -0.90
N THR A 242 22.61 9.75 -0.91
CA THR A 242 22.10 8.70 -1.81
C THR A 242 21.25 9.30 -2.93
N PRO A 243 21.04 8.61 -4.06
CA PRO A 243 20.11 9.06 -5.11
C PRO A 243 18.66 9.19 -4.64
N ALA A 244 18.30 8.65 -3.46
CA ALA A 244 16.96 8.75 -2.91
C ALA A 244 16.54 10.18 -2.56
N ILE A 245 17.48 11.10 -2.30
CA ILE A 245 17.13 12.51 -2.08
C ILE A 245 16.50 13.13 -3.35
N TRP A 246 17.05 12.80 -4.52
CA TRP A 246 16.51 13.25 -5.80
C TRP A 246 15.16 12.61 -6.09
N ALA A 247 15.02 11.31 -5.82
CA ALA A 247 13.73 10.63 -5.95
C ALA A 247 12.67 11.28 -5.04
N LEU A 248 13.00 11.57 -3.79
CA LEU A 248 12.13 12.26 -2.85
C LEU A 248 11.70 13.64 -3.38
N THR A 249 12.66 14.46 -3.84
CA THR A 249 12.37 15.79 -4.40
C THR A 249 11.49 15.69 -5.65
N ILE A 250 11.81 14.79 -6.59
CA ILE A 250 11.01 14.54 -7.80
C ILE A 250 9.60 14.09 -7.41
N GLY A 251 9.48 13.19 -6.43
CA GLY A 251 8.18 12.73 -5.93
C GLY A 251 7.33 13.87 -5.39
N ILE A 252 7.90 14.74 -4.56
CA ILE A 252 7.20 15.92 -4.03
C ILE A 252 6.72 16.84 -5.16
N VAL A 253 7.60 17.16 -6.12
CA VAL A 253 7.27 18.03 -7.26
C VAL A 253 6.19 17.41 -8.14
N LEU A 254 6.30 16.12 -8.47
CA LEU A 254 5.31 15.43 -9.29
C LEU A 254 3.95 15.29 -8.57
N SER A 255 3.96 15.06 -7.26
CA SER A 255 2.74 15.05 -6.45
C SER A 255 2.05 16.42 -6.49
N ALA A 256 2.78 17.51 -6.25
CA ALA A 256 2.23 18.86 -6.33
C ALA A 256 1.74 19.21 -7.75
N ALA A 257 2.50 18.87 -8.78
CA ALA A 257 2.12 19.13 -10.17
C ALA A 257 0.92 18.29 -10.63
N SER A 258 0.73 17.09 -10.08
CA SER A 258 -0.45 16.27 -10.35
C SER A 258 -1.76 16.97 -9.96
N LEU A 259 -1.72 17.81 -8.91
CA LEU A 259 -2.85 18.64 -8.48
C LEU A 259 -3.31 19.63 -9.56
N HIS A 260 -2.36 20.29 -10.23
CA HIS A 260 -2.64 21.22 -11.32
C HIS A 260 -3.37 20.55 -12.49
N PHE A 261 -2.89 19.39 -12.94
CA PHE A 261 -3.50 18.65 -14.04
C PHE A 261 -4.83 18.01 -13.66
N TYR A 262 -4.98 17.59 -12.41
CA TYR A 262 -6.24 17.06 -11.89
C TYR A 262 -7.33 18.13 -11.87
N PHE A 263 -7.03 19.36 -11.44
CA PHE A 263 -8.01 20.47 -11.49
C PHE A 263 -8.43 20.83 -12.91
N LYS A 264 -7.55 20.62 -13.90
CA LYS A 264 -7.85 20.76 -15.34
C LYS A 264 -8.55 19.53 -15.93
N LYS A 265 -8.99 18.57 -15.11
CA LYS A 265 -9.60 17.28 -15.53
C LYS A 265 -8.73 16.45 -16.49
N ARG A 266 -7.40 16.69 -16.53
CA ARG A 266 -6.44 15.90 -17.30
C ARG A 266 -5.97 14.68 -16.50
N PHE A 267 -6.90 13.77 -16.21
CA PHE A 267 -6.69 12.68 -15.27
C PHE A 267 -5.57 11.71 -15.65
N CYS A 268 -5.35 11.42 -16.94
CA CYS A 268 -4.26 10.53 -17.36
C CYS A 268 -2.90 11.10 -16.97
N VAL A 269 -2.66 12.39 -17.27
CA VAL A 269 -1.40 13.07 -16.92
C VAL A 269 -1.25 13.13 -15.39
N ALA A 270 -2.29 13.60 -14.69
CA ALA A 270 -2.26 13.67 -13.22
C ALA A 270 -2.00 12.30 -12.57
N GLY A 271 -2.65 11.24 -13.07
CA GLY A 271 -2.48 9.87 -12.59
C GLY A 271 -1.08 9.33 -12.84
N THR A 272 -0.49 9.59 -14.02
CA THR A 272 0.91 9.20 -14.29
C THR A 272 1.89 9.90 -13.36
N MET A 273 1.73 11.20 -13.12
CA MET A 273 2.58 11.97 -12.21
C MET A 273 2.45 11.46 -10.77
N LEU A 274 1.23 11.21 -10.30
CA LEU A 274 0.97 10.64 -8.98
C LEU A 274 1.57 9.23 -8.84
N GLY A 275 1.47 8.40 -9.88
CA GLY A 275 2.06 7.06 -9.92
C GLY A 275 3.58 7.07 -9.84
N ILE A 276 4.25 7.93 -10.62
CA ILE A 276 5.71 8.10 -10.59
C ILE A 276 6.14 8.66 -9.22
N SER A 277 5.40 9.64 -8.67
CA SER A 277 5.63 10.14 -7.31
C SER A 277 5.59 9.02 -6.28
N MET A 278 4.63 8.10 -6.39
CA MET A 278 4.51 7.00 -5.45
C MET A 278 5.64 5.97 -5.59
N LEU A 279 6.10 5.69 -6.81
CA LEU A 279 7.30 4.88 -7.05
C LEU A 279 8.53 5.52 -6.39
N ALA A 280 8.68 6.84 -6.52
CA ALA A 280 9.77 7.57 -5.90
C ALA A 280 9.73 7.52 -4.37
N MET A 281 8.53 7.60 -3.76
CA MET A 281 8.34 7.38 -2.33
C MET A 281 8.72 5.95 -1.92
N VAL A 282 8.31 4.94 -2.68
CA VAL A 282 8.65 3.52 -2.41
C VAL A 282 10.16 3.29 -2.49
N PHE A 283 10.84 3.89 -3.47
CA PHE A 283 12.30 3.86 -3.58
C PHE A 283 13.01 4.55 -2.41
N THR A 284 12.51 5.73 -2.01
CA THR A 284 13.04 6.46 -0.84
C THR A 284 12.87 5.62 0.43
N ARG A 285 11.69 5.01 0.63
CA ARG A 285 11.41 4.09 1.73
C ARG A 285 12.37 2.90 1.75
N HIS A 286 12.64 2.29 0.60
CA HIS A 286 13.58 1.19 0.49
C HIS A 286 14.99 1.62 0.91
N THR A 287 15.43 2.81 0.49
CA THR A 287 16.76 3.34 0.82
C THR A 287 16.87 3.63 2.31
N VAL A 288 15.86 4.26 2.93
CA VAL A 288 15.83 4.51 4.39
C VAL A 288 15.95 3.21 5.18
N ARG A 289 15.32 2.12 4.72
CA ARG A 289 15.49 0.79 5.34
C ARG A 289 16.94 0.29 5.30
N LEU A 290 17.60 0.41 4.16
CA LEU A 290 19.01 -0.01 4.05
C LEU A 290 19.90 0.80 4.99
N LEU A 291 19.60 2.09 5.15
CA LEU A 291 20.31 2.95 6.09
C LEU A 291 20.07 2.54 7.55
N HIS A 292 18.83 2.21 7.95
CA HIS A 292 18.54 1.66 9.29
C HIS A 292 19.33 0.38 9.59
N LEU A 293 19.56 -0.45 8.59
CA LEU A 293 20.24 -1.75 8.75
C LEU A 293 21.76 -1.66 8.53
N THR A 294 22.30 -0.49 8.25
CA THR A 294 23.73 -0.30 8.00
C THR A 294 24.55 -0.76 9.21
N GLY A 295 25.57 -1.59 8.97
CA GLY A 295 26.40 -2.20 10.01
C GLY A 295 25.81 -3.44 10.69
N GLN A 296 24.53 -3.76 10.45
CA GLN A 296 23.86 -4.95 11.00
C GLN A 296 23.49 -5.98 9.93
N PHE A 297 23.05 -5.52 8.76
CA PHE A 297 22.74 -6.40 7.63
C PHE A 297 22.87 -5.69 6.29
N ASN A 298 23.63 -6.30 5.38
CA ASN A 298 23.79 -5.83 4.02
C ASN A 298 23.31 -6.92 3.03
N PRO A 299 22.20 -6.68 2.30
CA PRO A 299 21.71 -7.63 1.30
C PRO A 299 22.71 -7.93 0.17
N ALA A 300 23.64 -7.01 -0.12
CA ALA A 300 24.62 -7.17 -1.18
C ALA A 300 25.72 -8.21 -0.84
N GLU A 301 25.89 -8.55 0.44
CA GLU A 301 26.85 -9.56 0.90
C GLU A 301 26.26 -10.98 0.89
N VAL A 302 24.94 -11.12 0.69
CA VAL A 302 24.28 -12.41 0.65
C VAL A 302 24.65 -13.15 -0.64
N THR A 303 25.04 -14.42 -0.50
CA THR A 303 25.44 -15.25 -1.64
C THR A 303 24.29 -15.42 -2.63
N VAL A 304 24.54 -15.24 -3.92
CA VAL A 304 23.52 -15.45 -4.96
C VAL A 304 23.63 -16.87 -5.49
N LYS A 305 22.58 -17.67 -5.31
CA LYS A 305 22.43 -18.99 -5.94
C LYS A 305 21.21 -18.94 -6.83
N ALA A 306 21.42 -18.48 -8.08
CA ALA A 306 20.32 -18.21 -8.99
C ALA A 306 19.51 -19.47 -9.30
N GLN A 307 18.21 -19.41 -9.01
CA GLN A 307 17.23 -20.46 -9.27
C GLN A 307 16.34 -20.05 -10.44
N TRP A 308 16.90 -20.16 -11.65
CA TRP A 308 16.21 -19.72 -12.87
C TRP A 308 14.93 -20.50 -13.17
N GLY A 309 14.83 -21.78 -12.78
CA GLY A 309 13.61 -22.58 -12.97
C GLY A 309 12.39 -21.97 -12.27
N PRO A 310 12.40 -21.83 -10.93
CA PRO A 310 11.35 -21.13 -10.19
C PRO A 310 11.11 -19.69 -10.68
N PHE A 311 12.16 -18.97 -11.07
CA PHE A 311 12.03 -17.61 -11.60
C PHE A 311 11.27 -17.57 -12.95
N VAL A 312 11.60 -18.46 -13.89
CA VAL A 312 10.89 -18.58 -15.17
C VAL A 312 9.43 -18.97 -14.94
N MET A 313 9.16 -19.90 -14.02
CA MET A 313 7.78 -20.25 -13.64
C MET A 313 7.02 -19.04 -13.07
N PHE A 314 7.64 -18.28 -12.16
CA PHE A 314 7.10 -17.02 -11.67
C PHE A 314 6.78 -16.06 -12.82
N LEU A 315 7.71 -15.89 -13.77
CA LEU A 315 7.53 -14.97 -14.90
C LEU A 315 6.39 -15.43 -15.82
N ILE A 316 6.28 -16.72 -16.12
CA ILE A 316 5.19 -17.29 -16.91
C ILE A 316 3.85 -17.03 -16.22
N CYS A 317 3.73 -17.39 -14.94
CA CYS A 317 2.50 -17.16 -14.17
C CYS A 317 2.18 -15.66 -14.08
N PHE A 318 3.19 -14.80 -13.90
CA PHE A 318 3.03 -13.35 -13.86
C PHE A 318 2.51 -12.79 -15.19
N VAL A 319 3.09 -13.20 -16.32
CA VAL A 319 2.65 -12.76 -17.66
C VAL A 319 1.24 -13.28 -17.97
N ILE A 320 0.93 -14.54 -17.63
CA ILE A 320 -0.42 -15.10 -17.76
C ILE A 320 -1.42 -14.29 -16.94
N MET A 321 -1.09 -13.99 -15.68
CA MET A 321 -1.94 -13.20 -14.77
C MET A 321 -2.17 -11.78 -15.31
N LEU A 322 -1.14 -11.12 -15.86
CA LEU A 322 -1.31 -9.84 -16.56
C LEU A 322 -2.21 -9.97 -17.80
N GLY A 323 -2.03 -11.02 -18.61
CA GLY A 323 -2.85 -11.30 -19.78
C GLY A 323 -4.32 -11.50 -19.42
N VAL A 324 -4.59 -12.31 -18.40
CA VAL A 324 -5.94 -12.53 -17.85
C VAL A 324 -6.52 -11.24 -17.29
N MET A 325 -5.74 -10.44 -16.56
CA MET A 325 -6.21 -9.16 -16.02
C MET A 325 -6.56 -8.17 -17.15
N VAL A 326 -5.71 -8.03 -18.17
CA VAL A 326 -5.99 -7.19 -19.34
C VAL A 326 -7.23 -7.68 -20.08
N TYR A 327 -7.37 -9.00 -20.25
CA TYR A 327 -8.55 -9.60 -20.85
C TYR A 327 -9.82 -9.29 -20.04
N MET A 328 -9.82 -9.51 -18.73
CA MET A 328 -10.96 -9.20 -17.85
C MET A 328 -11.32 -7.72 -17.87
N ILE A 329 -10.34 -6.82 -17.86
CA ILE A 329 -10.56 -5.37 -17.98
C ILE A 329 -11.20 -5.05 -19.33
N ARG A 330 -10.71 -5.61 -20.43
CA ARG A 330 -11.28 -5.41 -21.77
C ARG A 330 -12.73 -5.91 -21.85
N VAL A 331 -13.01 -7.11 -21.33
CA VAL A 331 -14.36 -7.69 -21.29
C VAL A 331 -15.29 -6.79 -20.48
N PHE A 332 -14.87 -6.37 -19.29
CA PHE A 332 -15.63 -5.47 -18.42
C PHE A 332 -16.00 -4.15 -19.12
N PHE A 333 -15.06 -3.53 -19.85
CA PHE A 333 -15.34 -2.30 -20.58
C PHE A 333 -16.18 -2.53 -21.84
N ARG A 334 -16.03 -3.67 -22.53
CA ARG A 334 -16.81 -4.01 -23.73
C ARG A 334 -18.28 -4.28 -23.39
N GLU A 335 -18.56 -5.03 -22.33
CA GLU A 335 -19.95 -5.25 -21.88
C GLU A 335 -20.63 -3.94 -21.46
N ARG A 336 -19.89 -3.03 -20.84
CA ARG A 336 -20.42 -1.72 -20.44
C ARG A 336 -20.74 -0.83 -21.64
N GLN A 337 -19.97 -0.90 -22.73
CA GLN A 337 -20.28 -0.21 -23.98
C GLN A 337 -21.53 -0.80 -24.65
N ASN A 338 -21.65 -2.13 -24.68
CA ASN A 338 -22.80 -2.82 -25.26
C ASN A 338 -24.10 -2.62 -24.47
N ALA A 339 -24.02 -2.37 -23.15
CA ALA A 339 -25.18 -2.06 -22.32
C ALA A 339 -25.65 -0.59 -22.43
N THR A 340 -24.87 0.27 -23.08
CA THR A 340 -25.19 1.70 -23.30
C THR A 340 -25.54 2.04 -24.76
N ALA A 341 -25.40 1.07 -25.67
CA ALA A 341 -25.88 1.11 -27.04
C ALA A 341 -27.24 0.40 -27.09
#